data_AF-A0A1C6RTL1-F1
#
_entry.id   AF-A0A1C6RTL1-F1
#
_cell.length_a   1.000
_cell.length_b   1.000
_cell.length_c   1.000
_cell.angle_alpha   90.00
_cell.angle_beta   90.00
_cell.angle_gamma   90.00
#
_symmetry.space_group_name_H-M   'P 1'
#
loop_
_entity.id
_entity.type
_entity.pdbx_description
1 polymer ?
#
loop_
_entity_poly.entity_id
_entity_poly.type
_entity_poly.pdbx_seq_one_letter_code
_entity_poly.pdbx_strand_id
1 'polypeptide(L)'
;MDRQGYVVGIRLERGDSTVGAMNPERRRRLVALGEWHREWTARHESSTPFDPSSRPEGSDYAQHHVTLDADGAAQDEFFARANHIMGIDR
;
A
#
# COMPACT_ATOMS: atom_id res chain seq x y z
N MET A 1 28.69 -32.32 12.52
CA MET A 1 27.45 -32.52 11.73
C MET A 1 26.87 -31.15 11.46
N ASP A 2 27.32 -30.53 10.37
CA ASP A 2 26.91 -29.18 9.97
C ASP A 2 25.56 -29.21 9.26
N ARG A 3 24.64 -28.35 9.73
CA ARG A 3 23.37 -28.09 9.07
C ARG A 3 23.64 -27.16 7.89
N GLN A 4 23.56 -27.68 6.67
CA GLN A 4 23.50 -26.86 5.47
C GLN A 4 22.21 -26.03 5.48
N GLY A 5 22.34 -24.72 5.72
CA GLY A 5 21.28 -23.76 5.46
C GLY A 5 21.10 -23.56 3.97
N TYR A 6 19.94 -23.92 3.43
CA TYR A 6 19.54 -23.52 2.09
C TYR A 6 19.14 -22.05 2.12
N VAL A 7 20.05 -21.16 1.72
CA VAL A 7 19.65 -19.83 1.24
C VAL A 7 19.20 -20.02 -0.20
N VAL A 8 17.91 -19.88 -0.46
CA VAL A 8 17.38 -19.77 -1.83
C VAL A 8 17.93 -18.47 -2.42
N GLY A 9 19.11 -18.58 -3.04
CA GLY A 9 19.71 -17.51 -3.81
C GLY A 9 18.89 -17.28 -5.06
N ILE A 10 18.17 -16.16 -5.12
CA ILE A 10 17.67 -15.65 -6.39
C ILE A 10 18.88 -15.25 -7.21
N ARG A 11 19.29 -16.14 -8.11
CA ARG A 11 20.28 -15.87 -9.14
C ARG A 11 19.64 -14.94 -10.16
N LEU A 12 19.93 -13.64 -10.03
CA LEU A 12 19.63 -12.65 -11.06
C LEU A 12 20.58 -12.90 -12.24
N GLU A 13 20.27 -13.89 -13.07
CA GLU A 13 20.83 -13.94 -14.41
C GLU A 13 20.32 -12.72 -15.15
N ARG A 14 21.24 -11.98 -15.80
CA ARG A 14 20.93 -10.86 -16.70
C ARG A 14 20.18 -11.39 -17.93
N GLY A 15 18.93 -11.79 -17.74
CA GLY A 15 17.93 -11.95 -18.77
C GLY A 15 17.01 -10.74 -18.67
N ASP A 16 17.10 -9.87 -19.66
CA ASP A 16 16.06 -8.94 -20.11
C ASP A 16 14.80 -8.87 -19.22
N SER A 17 14.92 -8.23 -18.06
CA SER A 17 13.76 -7.82 -17.28
C SER A 17 13.33 -6.46 -17.82
N THR A 18 12.88 -6.44 -19.08
CA THR A 18 11.84 -5.49 -19.41
C THR A 18 10.73 -5.75 -18.39
N VAL A 19 10.62 -4.87 -17.39
CA VAL A 19 9.42 -4.70 -16.60
C VAL A 19 8.33 -4.52 -17.65
N GLY A 20 7.67 -5.61 -18.03
CA GLY A 20 6.85 -5.69 -19.23
C GLY A 20 5.92 -4.49 -19.22
N ALA A 21 5.98 -3.67 -20.28
CA ALA A 21 5.37 -2.35 -20.29
C ALA A 21 3.98 -2.40 -19.64
N MET A 22 3.83 -1.80 -18.47
CA MET A 22 2.59 -1.92 -17.69
C MET A 22 1.43 -1.51 -18.56
N ASN A 23 0.42 -2.39 -18.66
CA ASN A 23 -0.80 -2.15 -19.43
C ASN A 23 -1.32 -0.72 -19.15
N PRO A 24 -1.50 0.13 -20.17
CA PRO A 24 -1.89 1.53 -19.99
C PRO A 24 -3.15 1.73 -19.15
N GLU A 25 -4.13 0.82 -19.29
CA GLU A 25 -5.37 0.85 -18.52
C GLU A 25 -5.11 0.56 -17.04
N ARG A 26 -4.29 -0.45 -16.75
CA ARG A 26 -3.87 -0.76 -15.38
C ARG A 26 -3.14 0.42 -14.74
N ARG A 27 -2.29 1.11 -15.50
CA ARG A 27 -1.59 2.32 -15.04
C ARG A 27 -2.57 3.44 -14.71
N ARG A 28 -3.56 3.70 -15.56
CA ARG A 28 -4.59 4.71 -15.32
C ARG A 28 -5.39 4.41 -14.06
N ARG A 29 -5.77 3.15 -13.84
CA ARG A 29 -6.48 2.73 -12.61
C ARG A 29 -5.64 2.96 -11.35
N LEU A 30 -4.35 2.65 -11.40
CA LEU A 30 -3.45 2.89 -10.27
C LEU A 30 -3.26 4.38 -9.97
N VAL A 31 -3.20 5.23 -11.00
CA VAL A 31 -3.17 6.69 -10.80
C VAL A 31 -4.46 7.16 -10.13
N ALA A 32 -5.63 6.75 -10.65
CA ALA A 32 -6.92 7.08 -10.06
C ALA A 32 -7.07 6.56 -8.62
N LEU A 33 -6.54 5.37 -8.32
CA LEU A 33 -6.53 4.81 -6.97
C LEU A 33 -5.65 5.64 -6.03
N GLY A 34 -4.49 6.11 -6.50
CA GLY A 34 -3.62 6.99 -5.74
C GLY A 34 -4.25 8.36 -5.45
N GLU A 35 -4.94 8.93 -6.44
CA GLU A 35 -5.72 10.16 -6.27
C GLU A 35 -6.84 9.98 -5.24
N TRP A 36 -7.59 8.88 -5.36
CA TRP A 36 -8.64 8.53 -4.39
C TRP A 36 -8.08 8.36 -2.97
N HIS A 37 -6.97 7.64 -2.80
CA HIS A 37 -6.33 7.49 -1.50
C HIS A 37 -5.92 8.84 -0.90
N ARG A 38 -5.33 9.73 -1.71
CA ARG A 38 -4.97 11.07 -1.23
C ARG A 38 -6.18 11.88 -0.78
N GLU A 39 -7.25 11.85 -1.56
CA GLU A 39 -8.49 12.56 -1.23
C GLU A 39 -9.14 11.99 0.03
N TRP A 40 -9.29 10.67 0.10
CA TRP A 40 -9.87 10.00 1.26
C TRP A 40 -9.07 10.27 2.53
N THR A 41 -7.73 10.18 2.46
CA THR A 41 -6.86 10.53 3.59
C THR A 41 -7.05 11.97 4.03
N ALA A 42 -7.08 12.94 3.10
CA ALA A 42 -7.29 14.34 3.45
C ALA A 42 -8.65 14.60 4.13
N ARG A 43 -9.67 13.79 3.83
CA ARG A 43 -10.99 13.88 4.48
C ARG A 43 -10.99 13.32 5.91
N HIS A 44 -10.14 12.34 6.20
CA HIS A 44 -10.17 11.56 7.44
C HIS A 44 -8.94 11.79 8.33
N GLU A 45 -7.92 12.50 7.85
CA GLU A 45 -6.71 12.79 8.63
C GLU A 45 -6.97 13.63 9.88
N SER A 46 -7.99 14.49 9.84
CA SER A 46 -8.41 15.27 10.99
C SER A 46 -9.27 14.49 12.00
N SER A 47 -9.83 13.34 11.60
CA SER A 47 -10.72 12.54 12.46
C SER A 47 -9.99 11.50 13.31
N THR A 48 -8.76 11.13 12.97
CA THR A 48 -8.00 10.14 13.74
C THR A 48 -6.89 10.82 14.54
N PRO A 49 -6.96 10.84 15.89
CA PRO A 49 -5.86 11.34 16.71
C PRO A 49 -4.63 10.46 16.52
N PHE A 50 -3.46 11.10 16.39
CA PHE A 50 -2.18 10.41 16.34
C PHE A 50 -1.89 9.73 17.68
N ASP A 51 -1.80 8.40 17.70
CA ASP A 51 -1.37 7.62 18.87
C ASP A 51 0.08 7.10 18.70
N PRO A 52 1.05 7.64 19.47
CA PRO A 52 2.41 7.15 19.46
C PRO A 52 2.64 5.91 20.34
N SER A 53 1.68 5.51 21.20
CA SER A 53 1.89 4.52 22.25
C SER A 53 2.14 3.09 21.73
N SER A 54 1.64 2.80 20.52
CA SER A 54 1.83 1.52 19.83
C SER A 54 3.13 1.43 19.01
N ARG A 55 4.00 2.46 19.08
CA ARG A 55 5.18 2.58 18.22
C ARG A 55 6.49 2.27 18.98
N PRO A 56 7.42 1.47 18.40
CA PRO A 56 8.73 1.23 19.00
C PRO A 56 9.55 2.52 19.15
N GLU A 57 10.22 2.67 20.30
CA GLU A 57 11.11 3.80 20.57
C GLU A 57 12.29 3.84 19.57
N GLY A 58 12.55 5.00 18.96
CA GLY A 58 13.65 5.20 18.02
C GLY A 58 13.36 4.82 16.55
N SER A 59 12.12 4.48 16.19
CA SER A 59 11.76 4.21 14.80
C SER A 59 11.60 5.50 13.96
N ASP A 60 12.34 5.60 12.87
CA ASP A 60 12.22 6.66 11.85
C ASP A 60 10.95 6.55 10.98
N TYR A 61 10.23 5.42 11.06
CA TYR A 61 8.86 5.27 10.54
C TYR A 61 7.86 6.25 11.17
N ALA A 62 8.27 6.99 12.21
CA ALA A 62 7.47 8.01 12.88
C ALA A 62 6.97 9.15 11.97
N GLN A 63 7.56 9.37 10.78
CA GLN A 63 7.28 10.57 9.98
C GLN A 63 6.38 10.37 8.74
N HIS A 64 6.09 9.14 8.31
CA HIS A 64 5.45 8.92 7.00
C HIS A 64 4.14 8.13 6.99
N HIS A 65 3.70 7.59 8.12
CA HIS A 65 2.41 6.90 8.20
C HIS A 65 1.65 7.35 9.45
N VAL A 66 0.67 8.22 9.25
CA VAL A 66 -0.48 8.24 10.15
C VAL A 66 -1.25 6.97 9.81
N THR A 67 -1.21 5.99 10.70
CA THR A 67 -2.19 4.90 10.66
C THR A 67 -3.52 5.57 10.95
N LEU A 68 -4.26 5.91 9.88
CA LEU A 68 -5.64 6.31 10.03
C LEU A 68 -6.40 5.07 10.46
N ASP A 69 -6.60 4.94 11.75
CA ASP A 69 -7.65 4.09 12.31
C ASP A 69 -8.98 4.79 11.99
N ALA A 70 -9.34 4.77 10.71
CA ALA A 70 -10.61 5.25 10.25
C ALA A 70 -11.68 4.27 10.72
N ASP A 71 -12.86 4.80 11.06
CA ASP A 71 -13.99 3.96 11.44
C ASP A 71 -14.35 2.97 10.32
N GLY A 72 -15.08 1.91 10.67
CA GLY A 72 -15.42 0.85 9.72
C GLY A 72 -16.17 1.36 8.49
N ALA A 73 -17.01 2.39 8.63
CA ALA A 73 -17.78 2.95 7.52
C ALA A 73 -16.89 3.72 6.53
N ALA A 74 -15.91 4.48 7.03
CA ALA A 74 -14.92 5.16 6.21
C ALA A 74 -14.01 4.17 5.48
N GLN A 75 -13.64 3.06 6.12
CA GLN A 75 -12.91 1.97 5.45
C GLN A 75 -13.75 1.32 4.36
N ASP A 76 -15.03 1.04 4.62
CA ASP A 76 -15.96 0.47 3.63
C ASP A 76 -16.12 1.40 2.41
N GLU A 77 -16.23 2.72 2.61
CA GLU A 77 -16.26 3.72 1.54
C GLU A 77 -14.97 3.63 0.69
N PHE A 78 -13.81 3.58 1.35
CA PHE A 78 -12.54 3.47 0.66
C PHE A 78 -12.48 2.23 -0.21
N PHE A 79 -12.81 1.06 0.34
CA PHE A 79 -12.73 -0.22 -0.37
C PHE A 79 -13.74 -0.32 -1.50
N ALA A 80 -14.99 0.12 -1.30
CA ALA A 80 -16.01 0.12 -2.35
C ALA A 80 -15.56 0.98 -3.55
N ARG A 81 -15.02 2.18 -3.30
CA ARG A 81 -14.54 3.05 -4.38
C ARG A 81 -13.27 2.52 -5.02
N ALA A 82 -12.35 1.95 -4.25
CA ALA A 82 -11.12 1.34 -4.76
C ALA A 82 -11.42 0.14 -5.67
N ASN A 83 -12.33 -0.74 -5.28
CA ASN A 83 -12.73 -1.89 -6.08
C ASN A 83 -13.42 -1.47 -7.38
N HIS A 84 -14.26 -0.43 -7.34
CA HIS A 84 -14.85 0.17 -8.54
C HIS A 84 -13.78 0.71 -9.50
N ILE A 85 -12.80 1.48 -9.00
CA ILE A 85 -11.66 2.00 -9.80
C ILE A 85 -10.87 0.84 -10.43
N MET A 86 -10.65 -0.23 -9.66
CA MET A 86 -9.91 -1.40 -10.11
C MET A 86 -10.71 -2.32 -11.03
N GLY A 87 -12.04 -2.13 -11.13
CA GLY A 87 -12.95 -2.96 -11.92
C GLY A 87 -13.10 -4.38 -11.36
N ILE A 88 -12.95 -4.53 -10.04
CA ILE A 88 -13.09 -5.79 -9.29
C ILE A 88 -14.57 -6.07 -9.02
N ASP A 89 -15.32 -5.03 -8.65
CA ASP A 89 -16.77 -5.11 -8.48
C ASP A 89 -17.43 -5.03 -9.87
N ARG A 90 -17.89 -6.16 -10.40
CA ARG A 90 -18.65 -6.27 -11.65
C ARG A 90 -19.99 -6.94 -11.40
#